data_AF-A0A9W9NWL3-F1
#
_entry.id   AF-A0A9W9NWL3-F1
#
_cell.length_a   1.000
_cell.length_b   1.000
_cell.length_c   1.000
_cell.angle_alpha   90.00
_cell.angle_beta   90.00
_cell.angle_gamma   90.00
#
_symmetry.space_group_name_H-M   'P 1'
#
loop_
_entity.id
_entity.type
_entity.pdbx_description
1 polymer ?
#
loop_
_entity_poly.entity_id
_entity_poly.type
_entity_poly.pdbx_seq_one_letter_code
_entity_poly.pdbx_strand_id
1 'polypeptide(L)'
;MKFQAILFILGALAASQVNAANGDTINCDGNPDSQSVRIDYLQDGIDYLNGLSGQPTAEANKCNRVSCSYGAGIYVCSDDGEDHTLKSWKTVGSVTTYIMNRCQEADTAGVVRGRLHSPDGWGVLVQEADC
;
A
#
# COMPACT_ATOMS: atom_id res chain seq x y z
N MET A 1 4.01 50.20 -29.92
CA MET A 1 4.37 49.90 -28.51
C MET A 1 4.45 48.39 -28.38
N LYS A 2 5.60 47.86 -27.98
CA LYS A 2 5.88 46.43 -27.83
C LYS A 2 5.21 45.92 -26.55
N PHE A 3 4.40 44.88 -26.62
CA PHE A 3 4.03 44.09 -25.43
C PHE A 3 4.66 42.71 -25.55
N GLN A 4 5.65 42.47 -24.70
CA GLN A 4 6.28 41.18 -24.51
C GLN A 4 5.48 40.33 -23.52
N ALA A 5 5.43 39.04 -23.88
CA ALA A 5 5.20 37.82 -23.10
C ALA A 5 4.95 37.92 -21.59
N ILE A 6 3.93 37.17 -21.12
CA ILE A 6 4.10 36.28 -19.96
C ILE A 6 3.37 34.97 -20.28
N LEU A 7 4.17 33.95 -20.61
CA LEU A 7 3.74 32.56 -20.70
C LEU A 7 3.57 32.06 -19.27
N PHE A 8 2.34 31.93 -18.78
CA PHE A 8 2.07 31.24 -17.52
C PHE A 8 2.28 29.74 -17.77
N ILE A 9 3.50 29.27 -17.56
CA ILE A 9 3.75 27.85 -17.34
C ILE A 9 3.19 27.57 -15.95
N LEU A 10 1.88 27.27 -15.90
CA LEU A 10 1.29 26.52 -14.82
C LEU A 10 1.95 25.14 -14.87
N GLY A 11 3.11 25.04 -14.21
CA GLY A 11 3.65 23.77 -13.81
C GLY A 11 2.57 23.10 -12.99
N ALA A 12 1.92 22.10 -13.58
CA ALA A 12 1.06 21.22 -12.84
C ALA A 12 1.91 20.66 -11.71
N LEU A 13 1.62 21.10 -10.48
CA LEU A 13 1.96 20.33 -9.30
C LEU A 13 1.43 18.94 -9.60
N ALA A 14 2.33 17.99 -9.82
CA ALA A 14 1.99 16.59 -9.84
C ALA A 14 1.47 16.30 -8.43
N ALA A 15 0.16 16.52 -8.22
CA ALA A 15 -0.56 15.90 -7.15
C ALA A 15 -0.20 14.42 -7.28
N SER A 16 0.52 13.90 -6.30
CA SER A 16 0.80 12.49 -6.14
C SER A 16 -0.55 11.81 -6.14
N GLN A 17 -0.99 11.40 -7.32
CA GLN A 17 -2.25 10.73 -7.47
C GLN A 17 -2.04 9.42 -6.69
N VAL A 18 -2.68 9.28 -5.53
CA VAL A 18 -3.14 7.97 -5.06
C VAL A 18 -4.27 7.55 -5.98
N ASN A 19 -3.97 7.45 -7.28
CA ASN A 19 -4.80 6.69 -8.17
C ASN A 19 -4.52 5.26 -7.74
N ALA A 20 -5.52 4.57 -7.23
CA ALA A 20 -5.64 3.17 -7.58
C ALA A 20 -5.45 3.14 -9.11
N ALA A 21 -4.28 2.68 -9.54
CA ALA A 21 -3.90 2.78 -10.94
C ALA A 21 -4.93 1.97 -11.73
N ASN A 22 -5.36 2.46 -12.88
CA ASN A 22 -6.25 1.72 -13.78
C ASN A 22 -5.63 0.34 -14.07
N GLY A 23 -6.01 -0.69 -13.32
CA GLY A 23 -5.39 -2.02 -13.35
C GLY A 23 -5.18 -2.70 -12.00
N ASP A 24 -5.19 -1.96 -10.89
CA ASP A 24 -5.07 -2.59 -9.55
C ASP A 24 -6.28 -3.50 -9.28
N THR A 25 -6.03 -4.69 -8.75
CA THR A 25 -7.07 -5.60 -8.28
C THR A 25 -7.00 -5.78 -6.78
N ILE A 26 -8.16 -5.83 -6.12
CA ILE A 26 -8.24 -5.97 -4.67
C ILE A 26 -9.06 -7.21 -4.30
N ASN A 27 -8.48 -8.05 -3.45
CA ASN A 27 -9.09 -9.21 -2.85
C ASN A 27 -9.26 -8.97 -1.35
N CYS A 28 -10.49 -8.69 -0.91
CA CYS A 28 -10.81 -8.50 0.51
C CYS A 28 -10.91 -9.81 1.29
N ASP A 29 -10.82 -10.96 0.61
CA ASP A 29 -10.66 -12.26 1.26
C ASP A 29 -9.20 -12.57 1.60
N GLY A 30 -8.25 -11.68 1.28
CA GLY A 30 -6.83 -11.83 1.65
C GLY A 30 -6.28 -13.25 1.40
N ASN A 31 -5.51 -13.76 2.36
CA ASN A 31 -5.15 -15.17 2.44
C ASN A 31 -6.29 -15.93 3.18
N PRO A 32 -6.87 -17.01 2.59
CA PRO A 32 -7.96 -17.75 3.22
C PRO A 32 -7.59 -18.39 4.57
N ASP A 33 -6.30 -18.66 4.80
CA ASP A 33 -5.82 -19.30 6.02
C ASP A 33 -5.42 -18.29 7.11
N SER A 34 -5.70 -17.01 6.91
CA SER A 34 -5.27 -15.94 7.83
C SER A 34 -6.44 -15.12 8.35
N GLN A 35 -6.37 -14.72 9.63
CA GLN A 35 -7.40 -13.94 10.28
C GLN A 35 -7.34 -12.46 9.89
N SER A 36 -8.49 -11.79 9.99
CA SER A 36 -8.61 -10.33 9.93
C SER A 36 -7.90 -9.69 11.12
N VAL A 37 -7.27 -8.54 10.88
CA VAL A 37 -6.50 -7.79 11.87
C VAL A 37 -7.15 -6.47 12.18
N ARG A 38 -6.89 -5.94 13.36
CA ARG A 38 -7.50 -4.69 13.82
C ARG A 38 -6.90 -3.48 13.09
N ILE A 39 -7.77 -2.54 12.73
CA ILE A 39 -7.45 -1.33 11.96
C ILE A 39 -6.51 -0.39 12.72
N ASP A 40 -6.67 -0.26 14.04
CA ASP A 40 -5.78 0.56 14.87
C ASP A 40 -4.33 0.02 14.85
N TYR A 41 -4.15 -1.29 14.93
CA TYR A 41 -2.82 -1.90 14.81
C TYR A 41 -2.21 -1.77 13.41
N LEU A 42 -3.04 -1.81 12.35
CA LEU A 42 -2.58 -1.47 11.00
C LEU A 42 -2.19 -0.01 10.87
N GLN A 43 -2.92 0.91 11.51
CA GLN A 43 -2.59 2.33 11.52
C GLN A 43 -1.22 2.59 12.15
N ASP A 44 -0.88 1.92 13.26
CA ASP A 44 0.47 1.99 13.84
C ASP A 44 1.53 1.53 12.83
N GLY A 45 1.24 0.45 12.10
CA GLY A 45 2.11 -0.05 11.05
C GLY A 45 2.28 0.93 9.88
N ILE A 46 1.20 1.58 9.45
CA ILE A 46 1.21 2.62 8.42
C ILE A 46 2.05 3.81 8.86
N ASP A 47 1.89 4.28 10.10
CA ASP A 47 2.61 5.42 10.65
C ASP A 47 4.11 5.14 10.75
N TYR A 48 4.47 3.93 11.20
CA TYR A 48 5.84 3.44 11.16
C TYR A 48 6.43 3.49 9.74
N LEU A 49 5.76 2.88 8.76
CA LEU A 49 6.23 2.86 7.36
C LEU A 49 6.36 4.27 6.78
N ASN A 50 5.43 5.17 7.09
CA ASN A 50 5.45 6.55 6.62
C ASN A 50 6.63 7.37 7.18
N GLY A 51 7.18 6.97 8.34
CA GLY A 51 8.36 7.56 8.97
C GLY A 51 9.69 7.04 8.42
N LEU A 52 9.70 5.93 7.68
CA LEU A 52 10.93 5.36 7.12
C LEU A 52 11.41 6.11 5.88
N SER A 53 12.72 6.35 5.81
CA SER A 53 13.39 6.81 4.60
C SER A 53 13.78 5.65 3.69
N GLY A 54 13.93 5.92 2.38
CA GLY A 54 14.41 4.94 1.41
C GLY A 54 13.30 4.25 0.62
N GLN A 55 13.71 3.22 -0.12
CA GLN A 55 12.88 2.50 -1.08
C GLN A 55 12.87 1.02 -0.69
N PRO A 56 11.71 0.44 -0.35
CA PRO A 56 11.61 -0.99 -0.12
C PRO A 56 11.60 -1.75 -1.44
N THR A 57 12.03 -3.01 -1.38
CA THR A 57 11.94 -3.95 -2.50
C THR A 57 10.90 -5.00 -2.19
N ALA A 58 9.95 -5.20 -3.10
CA ALA A 58 9.18 -6.43 -3.17
C ALA A 58 10.10 -7.49 -3.77
N GLU A 59 10.66 -8.34 -2.93
CA GLU A 59 11.62 -9.34 -3.38
C GLU A 59 10.94 -10.49 -4.13
N ALA A 60 11.61 -10.95 -5.18
CA ALA A 60 11.19 -12.01 -6.06
C ALA A 60 10.70 -13.25 -5.30
N ASN A 61 9.54 -13.78 -5.72
CA ASN A 61 8.97 -15.05 -5.26
C ASN A 61 8.59 -15.09 -3.77
N LYS A 62 8.39 -13.95 -3.11
CA LYS A 62 7.94 -13.93 -1.72
C LYS A 62 7.11 -12.70 -1.35
N CYS A 63 6.46 -12.85 -0.19
CA CYS A 63 5.81 -11.76 0.54
C CYS A 63 6.63 -11.47 1.79
N ASN A 64 7.34 -10.34 1.81
CA ASN A 64 8.14 -9.90 2.93
C ASN A 64 7.26 -9.18 3.94
N ARG A 65 7.25 -9.63 5.19
CA ARG A 65 6.64 -8.86 6.28
C ARG A 65 7.49 -7.61 6.54
N VAL A 66 6.90 -6.44 6.35
CA VAL A 66 7.58 -5.14 6.52
C VAL A 66 7.12 -4.37 7.75
N SER A 67 5.98 -4.76 8.32
CA SER A 67 5.50 -4.25 9.61
C SER A 67 4.74 -5.34 10.35
N CYS A 68 4.82 -5.30 11.67
CA CYS A 68 4.11 -6.19 12.58
C CYS A 68 3.76 -5.40 13.85
N SER A 69 2.48 -5.16 14.12
CA SER A 69 2.01 -4.47 15.32
C SER A 69 0.89 -5.29 15.97
N TYR A 70 1.10 -5.80 17.18
CA TYR A 70 0.10 -6.56 17.95
C TYR A 70 -0.61 -7.68 17.14
N GLY A 71 0.15 -8.41 16.31
CA GLY A 71 -0.38 -9.47 15.44
C GLY A 71 -0.91 -9.00 14.08
N ALA A 72 -0.92 -7.68 13.81
CA ALA A 72 -1.27 -7.11 12.52
C ALA A 72 -0.05 -7.00 11.61
N GLY A 73 -0.01 -7.82 10.55
CA GLY A 73 1.06 -7.83 9.58
C GLY A 73 0.76 -7.01 8.33
N ILE A 74 1.76 -6.26 7.87
CA ILE A 74 1.79 -5.65 6.54
C ILE A 74 2.92 -6.33 5.75
N TYR A 75 2.59 -6.83 4.57
CA TYR A 75 3.50 -7.56 3.71
C TYR A 75 3.61 -6.86 2.35
N VAL A 76 4.82 -6.85 1.80
CA VAL A 76 5.09 -6.43 0.42
C VAL A 76 5.43 -7.68 -0.39
N CYS A 77 4.74 -7.89 -1.50
CA CYS A 77 4.84 -9.13 -2.29
C CYS A 77 5.28 -8.85 -3.72
N SER A 78 6.13 -9.73 -4.26
CA SER A 78 6.29 -9.91 -5.70
C SER A 78 5.19 -10.85 -6.21
N ASP A 79 4.49 -10.46 -7.26
CA ASP A 79 3.39 -11.20 -7.89
C ASP A 79 3.81 -11.86 -9.22
N ASP A 80 4.95 -11.46 -9.80
CA ASP A 80 5.47 -11.95 -11.07
C ASP A 80 6.81 -12.71 -10.96
N GLY A 81 7.36 -12.80 -9.74
CA GLY A 81 8.63 -13.48 -9.49
C GLY A 81 9.88 -12.63 -9.72
N GLU A 82 9.72 -11.32 -9.94
CA GLU A 82 10.81 -10.35 -10.08
C GLU A 82 10.94 -9.44 -8.85
N ASP A 83 12.12 -8.81 -8.70
CA ASP A 83 12.36 -7.79 -7.67
C ASP A 83 11.78 -6.44 -8.10
N HIS A 84 10.89 -5.86 -7.28
CA HIS A 84 10.30 -4.55 -7.55
C HIS A 84 10.73 -3.52 -6.51
N THR A 85 11.58 -2.58 -6.91
CA THR A 85 11.93 -1.44 -6.05
C THR A 85 10.80 -0.42 -6.06
N LEU A 86 10.15 -0.24 -4.91
CA LEU A 86 9.03 0.69 -4.77
C LEU A 86 9.52 2.12 -4.58
N LYS A 87 8.70 3.08 -5.01
CA LYS A 87 9.02 4.51 -4.94
C LYS A 87 9.39 4.99 -3.53
N SER A 88 8.75 4.46 -2.48
CA SER A 88 9.05 4.79 -1.08
C SER A 88 8.29 3.88 -0.12
N TRP A 89 8.66 3.88 1.16
CA TRP A 89 7.83 3.27 2.21
C TRP A 89 6.43 3.88 2.32
N LYS A 90 6.27 5.17 2.01
CA LYS A 90 4.95 5.83 1.94
C LYS A 90 4.03 5.24 0.87
N THR A 91 4.59 4.64 -0.19
CA THR A 91 3.81 3.91 -1.19
C THR A 91 3.13 2.72 -0.54
N VAL A 92 3.86 1.93 0.25
CA VAL A 92 3.32 0.77 0.98
C VAL A 92 2.24 1.22 1.98
N GLY A 93 2.51 2.27 2.75
CA GLY A 93 1.53 2.83 3.70
C GLY A 93 0.25 3.32 3.01
N SER A 94 0.37 3.96 1.84
CA SER A 94 -0.78 4.43 1.05
C SER A 94 -1.63 3.28 0.51
N VAL A 95 -0.99 2.23 -0.02
CA VAL A 95 -1.70 1.02 -0.49
C VAL A 95 -2.37 0.30 0.68
N THR A 96 -1.69 0.20 1.83
CA THR A 96 -2.26 -0.39 3.05
C THR A 96 -3.51 0.38 3.49
N THR A 97 -3.46 1.71 3.49
CA THR A 97 -4.61 2.59 3.78
C THR A 97 -5.76 2.34 2.80
N TYR A 98 -5.45 2.15 1.51
CA TYR A 98 -6.46 1.83 0.50
C TYR A 98 -7.13 0.47 0.77
N ILE A 99 -6.36 -0.57 1.09
CA ILE A 99 -6.90 -1.89 1.47
C ILE A 99 -7.80 -1.76 2.70
N MET A 100 -7.31 -1.07 3.74
CA MET A 100 -8.05 -0.80 4.98
C MET A 100 -9.41 -0.15 4.71
N ASN A 101 -9.45 0.91 3.92
CA ASN A 101 -10.69 1.63 3.61
C ASN A 101 -11.66 0.81 2.73
N ARG A 102 -11.14 -0.07 1.87
CA ARG A 102 -11.94 -0.79 0.87
C ARG A 102 -12.43 -2.15 1.34
N CYS A 103 -11.66 -2.81 2.20
CA CYS A 103 -11.90 -4.15 2.70
C CYS A 103 -12.31 -4.20 4.18
N GLN A 104 -12.49 -3.04 4.83
CA GLN A 104 -13.12 -3.01 6.15
C GLN A 104 -14.49 -3.71 6.08
N GLU A 105 -14.64 -4.73 6.91
CA GLU A 105 -15.87 -5.48 7.04
C GLU A 105 -16.93 -4.60 7.75
N ALA A 106 -18.12 -4.46 7.16
CA ALA A 106 -19.17 -3.59 7.70
C ALA A 106 -19.75 -4.09 9.04
N ASP A 107 -19.71 -5.42 9.24
CA ASP A 107 -20.39 -6.10 10.35
C ASP A 107 -19.45 -6.51 11.50
N THR A 108 -18.13 -6.36 11.33
CA THR A 108 -17.12 -6.66 12.36
C THR A 108 -16.36 -5.40 12.74
N ALA A 109 -16.32 -5.11 14.04
CA ALA A 109 -15.81 -3.84 14.55
C ALA A 109 -14.31 -3.66 14.24
N GLY A 110 -14.01 -2.88 13.19
CA GLY A 110 -12.68 -2.34 12.94
C GLY A 110 -11.62 -3.40 12.65
N VAL A 111 -11.97 -4.47 11.96
CA VAL A 111 -11.02 -5.46 11.45
C VAL A 111 -10.98 -5.46 9.92
N VAL A 112 -9.85 -5.88 9.37
CA VAL A 112 -9.63 -5.99 7.94
C VAL A 112 -8.62 -7.09 7.64
N ARG A 113 -8.83 -7.78 6.53
CA ARG A 113 -7.82 -8.52 5.78
C ARG A 113 -7.93 -8.10 4.33
N GLY A 114 -6.87 -8.30 3.56
CA GLY A 114 -6.97 -8.07 2.13
C GLY A 114 -5.63 -8.03 1.43
N ARG A 115 -5.70 -8.18 0.12
CA ARG A 115 -4.56 -8.07 -0.77
C ARG A 115 -4.88 -7.15 -1.93
N LEU A 116 -3.98 -6.22 -2.21
CA LEU A 116 -3.98 -5.47 -3.46
C LEU A 116 -2.84 -5.98 -4.35
N HIS A 117 -3.16 -6.22 -5.62
CA HIS A 117 -2.21 -6.55 -6.67
C HIS A 117 -2.11 -5.36 -7.63
N SER A 118 -0.89 -4.90 -7.88
CA SER A 118 -0.60 -3.89 -8.88
C SER A 118 -0.34 -4.54 -10.24
N PRO A 119 -0.72 -3.89 -11.37
CA PRO A 119 -0.31 -4.34 -12.70
C PRO A 119 1.22 -4.28 -12.90
N ASP A 120 1.95 -3.60 -12.02
CA ASP A 120 3.41 -3.50 -12.04
C ASP A 120 4.10 -4.75 -11.44
N GLY A 121 3.37 -5.84 -11.15
CA GLY A 121 3.97 -7.11 -10.72
C GLY A 121 4.28 -7.23 -9.23
N TRP A 122 3.77 -6.31 -8.40
CA TRP A 122 3.92 -6.34 -6.94
C TRP A 122 2.61 -6.00 -6.24
N GLY A 123 2.54 -6.22 -4.93
CA GLY A 123 1.35 -5.94 -4.15
C GLY A 123 1.59 -5.77 -2.66
N VAL A 124 0.50 -5.46 -1.95
CA VAL A 124 0.47 -5.41 -0.48
C VAL A 124 -0.59 -6.36 0.04
N LEU A 125 -0.23 -7.10 1.08
CA LEU A 125 -1.11 -8.02 1.81
C LEU A 125 -1.17 -7.59 3.27
N VAL A 126 -2.38 -7.50 3.81
CA VAL A 126 -2.65 -7.28 5.24
C VAL A 126 -3.38 -8.48 5.81
N GLN A 127 -2.83 -9.02 6.89
CA GLN A 127 -3.35 -10.22 7.55
C GLN A 127 -2.71 -10.42 8.91
N GLU A 128 -3.21 -11.39 9.67
CA GLU A 128 -2.57 -11.89 10.88
C GLU A 128 -1.11 -12.28 10.64
N ALA A 129 -0.26 -11.93 11.60
CA ALA A 129 1.16 -12.25 11.62
C ALA A 129 1.62 -12.61 13.03
N ASP A 130 2.60 -13.51 13.12
CA ASP A 130 3.30 -13.78 14.38
C ASP A 130 4.38 -12.70 14.60
N CYS A 131 4.09 -11.77 15.52
CA CYS A 131 5.02 -10.77 16.03
C CYS A 131 5.62 -11.28 17.36
#